data_AF-A0A9C7PPE5-F1
#
_entry.id   AF-A0A9C7PPE5-F1
#
_cell.length_a   1.000
_cell.length_b   1.000
_cell.length_c   1.000
_cell.angle_alpha   90.00
_cell.angle_beta   90.00
_cell.angle_gamma   90.00
#
_symmetry.space_group_name_H-M   'P 1'
#
loop_
_entity.id
_entity.type
_entity.pdbx_description
1 polymer ?
#
loop_
_entity_poly.entity_id
_entity_poly.type
_entity_poly.pdbx_seq_one_letter_code
_entity_poly.pdbx_strand_id
1 'polypeptide(L)'
;MSNGNIVEIIGAVVDVEFPRESVPKIYDALAVSETGLTLEVQQQLGDGVVRTIAMGSSDGLKRGIVVTNTGAPITVPVGEATLGRILDVLGKPVDEAGPVDSPHTLPIHRKAPGYADQAPSVEILETGIKVIDLIMPIAKGGKIGLFGGAGVGKTVTIMELINNIAKEHSGLSVFAGVGERTREGMISTTR
;
A
#
# COMPACT_ATOMS: atom_id res chain seq x y z
N MET A 1 -21.85 -12.60 0.69
CA MET A 1 -20.89 -12.66 -0.43
C MET A 1 -21.70 -12.71 -1.70
N SER A 2 -21.50 -11.75 -2.61
CA SER A 2 -22.11 -11.76 -3.94
C SER A 2 -21.07 -12.21 -4.96
N ASN A 3 -21.56 -12.87 -6.01
CA ASN A 3 -20.73 -13.34 -7.11
C ASN A 3 -21.07 -12.54 -8.36
N GLY A 4 -20.04 -12.21 -9.13
CA GLY A 4 -20.13 -11.57 -10.42
C GLY A 4 -19.32 -12.33 -11.47
N ASN A 5 -19.42 -11.91 -12.73
CA ASN A 5 -18.69 -12.51 -13.84
C ASN A 5 -17.88 -11.46 -14.58
N ILE A 6 -16.68 -11.80 -15.02
CA ILE A 6 -15.86 -10.90 -15.85
C ILE A 6 -16.52 -10.70 -17.21
N VAL A 7 -16.77 -9.45 -17.60
CA VAL A 7 -17.39 -9.09 -18.89
C VAL A 7 -16.39 -8.49 -19.87
N GLU A 8 -15.38 -7.77 -19.38
CA GLU A 8 -14.36 -7.13 -20.21
C GLU A 8 -13.00 -7.08 -19.50
N ILE A 9 -11.93 -7.17 -20.29
CA ILE A 9 -10.53 -7.15 -19.82
C ILE A 9 -9.74 -6.27 -20.78
N ILE A 10 -9.17 -5.17 -20.27
CA ILE A 10 -8.32 -4.22 -21.02
C ILE A 10 -7.05 -3.99 -20.19
N GLY A 11 -6.02 -4.81 -20.44
CA GLY A 11 -4.81 -4.81 -19.62
C GLY A 11 -5.15 -5.07 -18.15
N ALA A 12 -4.67 -4.20 -17.25
CA ALA A 12 -4.96 -4.28 -15.81
C ALA A 12 -6.39 -3.86 -15.43
N VAL A 13 -7.18 -3.29 -16.36
CA VAL A 13 -8.57 -2.89 -16.12
C VAL A 13 -9.48 -4.07 -16.42
N VAL A 14 -10.28 -4.48 -15.45
CA VAL A 14 -11.21 -5.61 -15.57
C VAL A 14 -12.59 -5.15 -15.16
N ASP A 15 -13.57 -5.28 -16.04
CA ASP A 15 -14.96 -4.96 -15.74
C ASP A 15 -15.70 -6.25 -15.35
N VAL A 16 -16.43 -6.19 -14.24
CA VAL A 16 -17.11 -7.34 -13.63
C VAL A 16 -18.58 -6.99 -13.44
N GLU A 17 -19.47 -7.86 -13.92
CA GLU A 17 -20.92 -7.71 -13.78
C GLU A 17 -21.41 -8.48 -12.56
N PHE A 18 -22.11 -7.79 -11.67
CA PHE A 18 -22.80 -8.36 -10.51
C PHE A 18 -24.32 -8.20 -10.65
N PRO A 19 -25.12 -9.05 -9.98
CA PRO A 19 -26.55 -8.80 -9.86
C PRO A 19 -26.81 -7.41 -9.27
N ARG A 20 -27.78 -6.68 -9.84
CA ARG A 20 -28.05 -5.26 -9.54
C ARG A 20 -28.30 -4.96 -8.06
N GLU A 21 -28.81 -5.92 -7.30
CA GLU A 21 -29.07 -5.78 -5.86
C GLU A 21 -27.81 -5.98 -4.99
N SER A 22 -26.69 -6.36 -5.59
CA SER A 22 -25.50 -6.85 -4.91
C SER A 22 -24.18 -6.27 -5.45
N VAL A 23 -24.26 -5.07 -6.03
CA VAL A 23 -23.14 -4.35 -6.61
C VAL A 23 -22.12 -3.99 -5.52
N PRO A 24 -20.85 -4.40 -5.65
CA PRO A 24 -19.78 -4.05 -4.72
C PRO A 24 -19.57 -2.53 -4.60
N LYS A 25 -19.11 -2.08 -3.44
CA LYS A 25 -18.78 -0.66 -3.22
C LYS A 25 -17.45 -0.31 -3.89
N ILE A 26 -17.26 0.97 -4.16
CA ILE A 26 -15.94 1.50 -4.53
C ILE A 26 -14.97 1.16 -3.38
N TYR A 27 -13.78 0.69 -3.76
CA TYR A 27 -12.72 0.15 -2.91
C TYR A 27 -12.95 -1.25 -2.33
N ASP A 28 -14.06 -1.93 -2.60
CA ASP A 28 -14.18 -3.34 -2.25
C ASP A 28 -13.15 -4.17 -3.02
N ALA A 29 -12.53 -5.14 -2.33
CA ALA A 29 -11.68 -6.13 -2.94
C ALA A 29 -12.54 -7.26 -3.51
N LEU A 30 -12.19 -7.73 -4.71
CA LEU A 30 -12.81 -8.88 -5.35
C LEU A 30 -11.78 -9.98 -5.54
N ALA A 31 -12.17 -11.21 -5.25
CA ALA A 31 -11.31 -12.39 -5.36
C ALA A 31 -11.69 -13.22 -6.60
N VAL A 32 -10.70 -13.53 -7.43
CA VAL A 32 -10.83 -14.45 -8.56
C VAL A 32 -10.29 -15.82 -8.14
N SER A 33 -11.17 -16.74 -7.74
CA SER A 33 -10.77 -18.02 -7.14
C SER A 33 -9.90 -18.90 -8.06
N GLU A 34 -10.11 -18.84 -9.37
CA GLU A 34 -9.36 -19.65 -10.34
C GLU A 34 -7.88 -19.27 -10.44
N THR A 35 -7.55 -17.98 -10.29
CA THR A 35 -6.19 -17.46 -10.47
C THR A 35 -5.56 -16.97 -9.17
N GLY A 36 -6.34 -16.84 -8.10
CA GLY A 36 -5.90 -16.18 -6.86
C GLY A 36 -5.67 -14.67 -7.02
N LEU A 37 -6.06 -14.09 -8.15
CA LEU A 37 -5.91 -12.66 -8.44
C LEU A 37 -6.91 -11.86 -7.61
N THR A 38 -6.44 -10.73 -7.08
CA THR A 38 -7.28 -9.74 -6.40
C THR A 38 -7.53 -8.56 -7.35
N LEU A 39 -8.79 -8.14 -7.44
CA LEU A 39 -9.20 -6.94 -8.16
C LEU A 39 -9.71 -5.92 -7.15
N GLU A 40 -9.47 -4.63 -7.36
CA GLU A 40 -10.04 -3.57 -6.52
C GLU A 40 -11.05 -2.75 -7.33
N VAL A 41 -12.26 -2.57 -6.81
CA VAL A 41 -13.29 -1.77 -7.45
C VAL A 41 -12.92 -0.29 -7.42
N GLN A 42 -12.81 0.33 -8.60
CA GLN A 42 -12.51 1.77 -8.74
C GLN A 42 -13.74 2.59 -9.10
N GLN A 43 -14.69 2.00 -9.83
CA GLN A 43 -15.85 2.72 -10.33
C GLN A 43 -17.05 1.78 -10.52
N GLN A 44 -18.26 2.30 -10.32
CA GLN A 44 -19.49 1.64 -10.74
C GLN A 44 -19.94 2.28 -12.06
N LEU A 45 -20.03 1.47 -13.13
CA LEU A 45 -20.37 1.96 -14.47
C LEU A 45 -21.89 2.05 -14.71
N GLY A 46 -22.67 1.30 -13.93
CA GLY A 46 -24.11 1.16 -14.10
C GLY A 46 -24.49 -0.26 -14.49
N ASP A 47 -25.79 -0.57 -14.45
CA ASP A 47 -26.35 -1.88 -14.83
C ASP A 47 -25.79 -3.11 -14.10
N GLY A 48 -25.15 -2.92 -12.94
CA GLY A 48 -24.50 -4.00 -12.20
C GLY A 48 -23.02 -4.19 -12.54
N VAL A 49 -22.49 -3.43 -13.50
CA VAL A 49 -21.08 -3.48 -13.89
C VAL A 49 -20.23 -2.57 -13.03
N VAL A 50 -19.14 -3.13 -12.50
CA VAL A 50 -18.08 -2.41 -11.80
C VAL A 50 -16.77 -2.51 -12.56
N ARG A 51 -16.05 -1.40 -12.61
CA ARG A 51 -14.70 -1.33 -13.15
C ARG A 51 -13.69 -1.54 -12.04
N THR A 52 -12.79 -2.48 -12.25
CA THR A 52 -11.77 -2.85 -11.28
C THR A 52 -10.37 -2.75 -11.86
N ILE A 53 -9.38 -2.65 -10.97
CA ILE A 53 -7.96 -2.76 -11.33
C ILE A 53 -7.41 -4.05 -10.73
N ALA A 54 -6.69 -4.82 -11.54
CA ALA A 54 -5.99 -6.02 -11.11
C ALA A 54 -4.74 -5.68 -10.28
N MET A 55 -4.61 -6.29 -9.10
CA MET A 55 -3.45 -6.15 -8.20
C MET A 55 -2.33 -7.13 -8.54
N GLY A 56 -2.20 -7.50 -9.82
CA GLY A 56 -1.30 -8.52 -10.33
C GLY A 56 -1.43 -8.66 -11.84
N SER A 57 -0.81 -9.68 -12.43
CA SER A 57 -0.96 -9.93 -13.87
C SER A 57 -2.39 -10.38 -14.20
N SER A 58 -2.98 -9.75 -15.21
CA SER A 58 -4.25 -10.13 -15.83
C SER A 58 -4.09 -11.22 -16.90
N ASP A 59 -2.88 -11.70 -17.12
CA ASP A 59 -2.59 -12.71 -18.14
C ASP A 59 -3.35 -14.01 -17.85
N GLY A 60 -4.00 -14.56 -18.88
CA GLY A 60 -4.78 -15.79 -18.75
C GLY A 60 -6.19 -15.60 -18.17
N LEU A 61 -6.58 -14.39 -17.75
CA LEU A 61 -7.98 -14.10 -17.42
C LEU A 61 -8.87 -14.25 -18.66
N LYS A 62 -10.09 -14.74 -18.42
CA LYS A 62 -11.10 -14.94 -19.45
C LYS A 62 -12.42 -14.33 -18.98
N ARG A 63 -13.24 -13.93 -19.95
CA ARG A 63 -14.62 -13.53 -19.69
C ARG A 63 -15.42 -14.71 -19.17
N GLY A 64 -16.40 -14.43 -18.31
CA GLY A 64 -17.25 -15.43 -17.68
C GLY A 64 -16.65 -16.11 -16.44
N ILE A 65 -15.40 -15.82 -16.08
CA ILE A 65 -14.82 -16.29 -14.81
C ILE A 65 -15.60 -15.67 -13.64
N VAL A 66 -15.89 -16.50 -12.65
CA VAL A 66 -16.60 -16.09 -11.43
C VAL A 66 -15.66 -15.28 -10.52
N VAL A 67 -16.17 -14.14 -10.07
CA VAL A 67 -15.49 -13.22 -9.16
C VAL A 67 -16.33 -13.08 -7.90
N THR A 68 -15.70 -13.23 -6.73
CA THR A 68 -16.39 -13.13 -5.43
C THR A 68 -16.10 -11.77 -4.79
N ASN A 69 -17.13 -11.05 -4.35
CA ASN A 69 -16.95 -9.85 -3.54
C ASN A 69 -16.62 -10.22 -2.08
N THR A 70 -15.49 -9.72 -1.56
CA THR A 70 -15.11 -9.91 -0.15
C THR A 70 -15.98 -9.06 0.79
N GLY A 71 -16.60 -7.99 0.28
CA GLY A 71 -17.41 -7.03 1.04
C GLY A 71 -16.58 -6.04 1.87
N ALA A 72 -15.27 -6.02 1.69
CA ALA A 72 -14.35 -5.13 2.38
C ALA A 72 -13.20 -4.70 1.45
N PRO A 73 -12.54 -3.57 1.72
CA PRO A 73 -11.33 -3.19 1.02
C PRO A 73 -10.18 -4.18 1.22
N ILE A 74 -9.12 -4.02 0.43
CA ILE A 74 -7.86 -4.73 0.66
C ILE A 74 -7.38 -4.39 2.08
N THR A 75 -7.13 -5.43 2.87
CA THR A 75 -6.63 -5.33 4.24
C THR A 75 -5.25 -5.94 4.35
N VAL A 76 -4.35 -5.26 5.05
CA VAL A 76 -2.95 -5.67 5.24
C VAL A 76 -2.66 -5.89 6.74
N PRO A 77 -1.73 -6.79 7.10
CA PRO A 77 -1.31 -6.97 8.49
C PRO A 77 -0.59 -5.71 8.99
N VAL A 78 -0.73 -5.40 10.27
CA VAL A 78 -0.09 -4.24 10.91
C VAL A 78 0.46 -4.59 12.30
N GLY A 79 1.27 -3.71 12.89
CA GLY A 79 1.82 -3.88 14.24
C GLY A 79 3.23 -4.44 14.24
N GLU A 80 3.75 -4.80 15.42
CA GLU A 80 5.16 -5.18 15.59
C GLU A 80 5.57 -6.41 14.77
N ALA A 81 4.63 -7.32 14.49
CA ALA A 81 4.88 -8.50 13.65
C ALA A 81 5.30 -8.17 12.21
N THR A 82 5.03 -6.95 11.72
CA THR A 82 5.42 -6.52 10.37
C THR A 82 6.82 -5.90 10.32
N LEU A 83 7.48 -5.71 11.47
CA LEU A 83 8.81 -5.10 11.50
C LEU A 83 9.86 -6.01 10.86
N GLY A 84 10.70 -5.42 10.01
CA GLY A 84 11.71 -6.15 9.23
C GLY A 84 11.16 -7.05 8.13
N ARG A 85 9.84 -7.05 7.90
CA ARG A 85 9.19 -7.86 6.86
C ARG A 85 9.07 -7.09 5.55
N ILE A 86 9.10 -7.81 4.43
CA ILE A 86 8.80 -7.24 3.11
C ILE A 86 7.43 -7.76 2.67
N LEU A 87 6.49 -6.84 2.50
CA LEU A 87 5.11 -7.14 2.12
C LEU A 87 4.78 -6.55 0.75
N ASP A 88 4.00 -7.29 -0.03
CA ASP A 88 3.40 -6.77 -1.27
C ASP A 88 2.18 -5.86 -0.96
N VAL A 89 1.56 -5.33 -2.02
CA VAL A 89 0.38 -4.45 -1.92
C VAL A 89 -0.83 -5.12 -1.27
N LEU A 90 -0.89 -6.46 -1.30
CA LEU A 90 -1.95 -7.27 -0.69
C LEU A 90 -1.60 -7.66 0.76
N GLY A 91 -0.45 -7.23 1.27
CA GLY A 91 0.03 -7.57 2.61
C GLY A 91 0.63 -8.98 2.70
N LYS A 92 0.92 -9.63 1.58
CA LYS A 92 1.55 -10.97 1.57
C LYS A 92 3.06 -10.84 1.70
N PRO A 93 3.72 -11.66 2.54
CA PRO A 93 5.17 -11.64 2.66
C PRO A 93 5.85 -12.15 1.40
N VAL A 94 6.86 -11.41 0.94
CA VAL A 94 7.69 -11.73 -0.23
C VAL A 94 9.17 -11.89 0.13
N ASP A 95 9.47 -12.00 1.42
CA ASP A 95 10.81 -12.08 2.01
C ASP A 95 11.28 -13.51 2.33
N GLU A 96 10.50 -14.53 1.96
CA GLU A 96 10.76 -15.95 2.26
C GLU A 96 10.89 -16.27 3.77
N ALA A 97 10.53 -15.34 4.66
CA ALA A 97 10.63 -15.49 6.12
C ALA A 97 9.37 -16.13 6.76
N GLY A 98 8.57 -16.85 5.98
CA GLY A 98 7.31 -17.46 6.42
C GLY A 98 6.14 -16.46 6.53
N PRO A 99 5.01 -16.84 7.12
CA PRO A 99 3.86 -15.94 7.28
C PRO A 99 4.14 -14.79 8.26
N VAL A 100 3.37 -13.70 8.15
CA VAL A 100 3.35 -12.63 9.17
C VAL A 100 2.22 -12.92 10.13
N ASP A 101 2.56 -13.29 11.36
CA ASP A 101 1.57 -13.55 12.42
C ASP A 101 1.21 -12.25 13.13
N SER A 102 0.35 -11.46 12.49
CA SER A 102 -0.19 -10.24 13.09
C SER A 102 -1.62 -10.48 13.61
N PRO A 103 -1.91 -10.09 14.88
CA PRO A 103 -3.27 -10.17 15.43
C PRO A 103 -4.22 -9.13 14.82
N HIS A 104 -3.70 -8.16 14.05
CA HIS A 104 -4.47 -7.02 13.56
C HIS A 104 -4.23 -6.78 12.07
N THR A 105 -5.32 -6.54 11.34
CA THR A 105 -5.27 -6.07 9.95
C THR A 105 -5.99 -4.73 9.84
N LEU A 106 -5.54 -3.88 8.92
CA LEU A 106 -6.17 -2.60 8.62
C LEU A 106 -6.44 -2.47 7.12
N PRO A 107 -7.56 -1.82 6.72
CA PRO A 107 -7.82 -1.51 5.32
C PRO A 107 -6.84 -0.45 4.81
N ILE A 108 -6.40 -0.59 3.56
CA ILE A 108 -5.51 0.38 2.91
C ILE A 108 -6.19 1.73 2.65
N HIS A 109 -7.52 1.73 2.49
CA HIS A 109 -8.33 2.92 2.29
C HIS A 109 -8.94 3.38 3.62
N ARG A 110 -8.46 4.51 4.13
CA ARG A 110 -8.96 5.14 5.36
C ARG A 110 -9.17 6.64 5.14
N LYS A 111 -10.15 7.20 5.83
CA LYS A 111 -10.35 8.65 5.84
C LYS A 111 -9.15 9.33 6.49
N ALA A 112 -8.79 10.50 5.98
CA ALA A 112 -7.80 11.36 6.61
C ALA A 112 -8.29 11.77 8.02
N PRO A 113 -7.37 12.10 8.95
CA PRO A 113 -7.71 12.63 10.27
C PRO A 113 -8.63 13.85 10.17
N GLY A 114 -9.57 13.99 11.11
CA GLY A 114 -10.46 15.14 11.17
C GLY A 114 -9.72 16.41 11.59
N TYR A 115 -10.34 17.58 11.42
CA TYR A 115 -9.73 18.84 11.84
C TYR A 115 -9.41 18.89 13.35
N ALA A 116 -10.29 18.30 14.17
CA ALA A 116 -10.11 18.23 15.62
C ALA A 116 -8.92 17.36 16.06
N ASP A 117 -8.48 16.43 15.21
CA ASP A 117 -7.35 15.52 15.49
C ASP A 117 -6.00 16.12 15.05
N GLN A 118 -6.00 17.31 14.43
CA GLN A 118 -4.78 17.94 13.93
C GLN A 118 -4.06 18.66 15.08
N ALA A 119 -2.78 18.34 15.26
CA ALA A 119 -1.93 19.03 16.22
C ALA A 119 -1.65 20.47 15.76
N PRO A 120 -1.83 21.50 16.63
CA PRO A 120 -1.58 22.89 16.28
C PRO A 120 -0.10 23.28 16.36
N SER A 121 0.73 22.48 17.06
CA SER A 121 2.13 22.79 17.32
C SER A 121 3.06 22.20 16.26
N VAL A 122 3.94 23.04 15.74
CA VAL A 122 5.04 22.63 14.86
C VAL A 122 6.23 22.25 15.75
N GLU A 123 6.35 20.97 16.06
CA GLU A 123 7.55 20.42 16.68
C GLU A 123 8.59 20.10 15.61
N ILE A 124 9.88 20.36 15.89
CA ILE A 124 10.97 19.99 14.98
C ILE A 124 11.35 18.52 15.23
N LEU A 125 11.58 17.80 14.13
CA LEU A 125 12.18 16.47 14.11
C LEU A 125 13.69 16.64 13.87
N GLU A 126 14.48 16.41 14.91
CA GLU A 126 15.94 16.41 14.82
C GLU A 126 16.42 15.15 14.08
N THR A 127 17.14 15.35 12.98
CA THR A 127 17.57 14.25 12.09
C THR A 127 18.99 13.77 12.34
N GLY A 128 19.81 14.58 13.01
CA GLY A 128 21.25 14.34 13.15
C GLY A 128 22.07 14.70 11.90
N ILE A 129 21.40 15.17 10.83
CA ILE A 129 22.06 15.58 9.59
C ILE A 129 22.19 17.11 9.61
N LYS A 130 23.39 17.60 9.87
CA LYS A 130 23.68 19.04 10.05
C LYS A 130 23.07 19.95 9.00
N VAL A 131 23.15 19.59 7.72
CA VAL A 131 22.60 20.42 6.63
C VAL A 131 21.07 20.47 6.67
N ILE A 132 20.41 19.38 7.09
CA ILE A 132 18.96 19.32 7.23
C ILE A 132 18.54 20.12 8.46
N ASP A 133 19.12 19.82 9.61
CA ASP A 133 18.72 20.44 10.88
C ASP A 133 18.99 21.97 10.91
N LEU A 134 20.01 22.44 10.20
CA LEU A 134 20.35 23.87 10.16
C LEU A 134 19.60 24.66 9.08
N ILE A 135 19.51 24.12 7.85
CA ILE A 135 19.04 24.88 6.68
C ILE A 135 17.57 24.58 6.36
N MET A 136 17.13 23.34 6.58
CA MET A 136 15.80 22.85 6.21
C MET A 136 15.21 21.95 7.30
N PRO A 137 15.00 22.48 8.52
CA PRO A 137 14.52 21.68 9.65
C PRO A 137 13.18 21.04 9.32
N ILE A 138 13.03 19.78 9.70
CA ILE A 138 11.85 18.98 9.43
C ILE A 138 10.84 19.19 10.55
N ALA A 139 9.58 19.49 10.24
CA ALA A 139 8.51 19.45 11.21
C ALA A 139 8.02 18.00 11.44
N LYS A 140 7.78 17.59 12.70
CA LYS A 140 7.11 16.33 13.01
C LYS A 140 5.72 16.31 12.37
N GLY A 141 5.38 15.19 11.72
CA GLY A 141 4.14 15.07 10.93
C GLY A 141 4.17 15.84 9.60
N GLY A 142 5.26 16.51 9.28
CA GLY A 142 5.47 17.22 8.02
C GLY A 142 5.69 16.27 6.83
N LYS A 143 5.47 16.79 5.63
CA LYS A 143 5.76 16.10 4.35
C LYS A 143 6.99 16.72 3.71
N ILE A 144 7.88 15.88 3.20
CA ILE A 144 9.18 16.31 2.70
C ILE A 144 9.43 15.68 1.34
N GLY A 145 9.93 16.47 0.40
CA GLY A 145 10.37 15.99 -0.91
C GLY A 145 11.89 15.90 -0.97
N LEU A 146 12.40 14.72 -1.30
CA LEU A 146 13.83 14.52 -1.58
C LEU A 146 14.05 14.49 -3.11
N PHE A 147 14.32 15.66 -3.68
CA PHE A 147 14.51 15.80 -5.13
C PHE A 147 15.96 15.55 -5.52
N GLY A 148 16.19 14.71 -6.53
CA GLY A 148 17.54 14.46 -7.02
C GLY A 148 17.61 13.45 -8.17
N GLY A 149 18.68 13.54 -8.96
CA GLY A 149 18.95 12.63 -10.08
C GLY A 149 19.40 11.23 -9.66
N ALA A 150 19.83 10.42 -10.63
CA ALA A 150 20.45 9.13 -10.34
C ALA A 150 21.83 9.33 -9.68
N GLY A 151 22.16 8.50 -8.69
CA GLY A 151 23.49 8.49 -8.07
C GLY A 151 23.78 9.64 -7.07
N VAL A 152 22.84 10.55 -6.80
CA VAL A 152 23.05 11.68 -5.87
C VAL A 152 22.91 11.33 -4.39
N GLY A 153 22.79 10.03 -4.07
CA GLY A 153 22.71 9.57 -2.68
C GLY A 153 21.33 9.57 -2.03
N LYS A 154 20.22 9.70 -2.78
CA LYS A 154 18.86 9.71 -2.21
C LYS A 154 18.58 8.55 -1.24
N THR A 155 18.85 7.33 -1.69
CA THR A 155 18.66 6.10 -0.89
C THR A 155 19.54 6.11 0.35
N VAL A 156 20.77 6.62 0.25
CA VAL A 156 21.69 6.74 1.39
C VAL A 156 21.16 7.72 2.42
N THR A 157 20.65 8.87 1.99
CA THR A 157 20.01 9.85 2.89
C THR A 157 18.80 9.27 3.59
N ILE A 158 17.95 8.51 2.88
CA ILE A 158 16.77 7.86 3.48
C ILE A 158 17.20 6.82 4.54
N MET A 159 18.19 5.97 4.23
CA MET A 159 18.70 4.99 5.19
C MET A 159 19.30 5.65 6.44
N GLU A 160 20.01 6.76 6.27
CA GLU A 160 20.57 7.50 7.40
C GLU A 160 19.49 8.14 8.28
N LEU A 161 18.43 8.68 7.67
CA LEU A 161 17.26 9.19 8.40
C LEU A 161 16.59 8.07 9.22
N ILE A 162 16.38 6.90 8.63
CA ILE A 162 15.81 5.73 9.32
C ILE A 162 16.68 5.35 10.53
N ASN A 163 18.01 5.26 10.33
CA ASN A 163 18.96 4.92 11.38
C ASN A 163 18.91 5.89 12.56
N ASN A 164 18.88 7.20 12.29
CA ASN A 164 18.94 8.22 13.34
C ASN A 164 17.61 8.36 14.08
N ILE A 165 16.48 8.25 13.37
CA ILE A 165 15.16 8.24 14.00
C ILE A 165 14.98 7.01 14.91
N ALA A 166 15.43 5.84 14.46
CA ALA A 166 15.35 4.62 15.26
C ALA A 166 16.19 4.71 16.56
N LYS A 167 17.40 5.27 16.47
CA LYS A 167 18.31 5.40 17.62
C LYS A 167 17.91 6.50 18.61
N GLU A 168 17.57 7.68 18.11
CA GLU A 168 17.38 8.88 18.95
C GLU A 168 15.93 9.04 19.43
N HIS A 169 14.95 8.63 18.61
CA HIS A 169 13.53 8.88 18.88
C HIS A 169 12.74 7.61 19.23
N SER A 170 13.41 6.45 19.32
CA SER A 170 12.75 5.12 19.45
C SER A 170 11.62 4.92 18.42
N GLY A 171 11.73 5.58 17.27
CA GLY A 171 10.69 5.61 16.25
C GLY A 171 10.81 4.42 15.31
N LEU A 172 9.67 3.88 14.89
CA LEU A 172 9.61 2.88 13.83
C LEU A 172 9.53 3.57 12.48
N SER A 173 10.23 3.03 11.49
CA SER A 173 10.21 3.52 10.11
C SER A 173 9.54 2.52 9.19
N VAL A 174 8.77 3.02 8.22
CA VAL A 174 8.15 2.22 7.16
C VAL A 174 8.65 2.74 5.83
N PHE A 175 9.19 1.85 5.00
CA PHE A 175 9.60 2.16 3.64
C PHE A 175 8.57 1.62 2.64
N ALA A 176 8.06 2.49 1.76
CA ALA A 176 7.16 2.11 0.69
C ALA A 176 7.85 2.33 -0.67
N GLY A 177 8.34 1.24 -1.27
CA GLY A 177 9.01 1.26 -2.57
C GLY A 177 8.02 1.29 -3.72
N VAL A 178 7.63 2.48 -4.20
CA VAL A 178 6.66 2.64 -5.29
C VAL A 178 7.39 2.78 -6.63
N GLY A 179 7.31 1.74 -7.47
CA GLY A 179 7.98 1.74 -8.79
C GLY A 179 9.51 1.72 -8.72
N GLU A 180 10.06 1.39 -7.55
CA GLU A 180 11.50 1.32 -7.34
C GLU A 180 12.11 0.04 -7.93
N ARG A 181 13.43 0.06 -8.13
CA ARG A 181 14.15 -1.15 -8.54
C ARG A 181 14.16 -2.16 -7.39
N THR A 182 13.81 -3.41 -7.66
CA THR A 182 13.79 -4.51 -6.67
C THR A 182 15.11 -4.65 -5.90
N ARG A 183 16.27 -4.36 -6.53
CA ARG A 183 17.58 -4.39 -5.87
C ARG A 183 17.72 -3.35 -4.75
N GLU A 184 17.07 -2.20 -4.88
CA GLU A 184 17.17 -1.11 -3.89
C GLU A 184 16.31 -1.41 -2.65
N GLY A 185 15.19 -2.12 -2.82
CA GLY A 185 14.31 -2.56 -1.73
C GLY A 185 14.94 -3.60 -0.78
N MET A 186 15.88 -4.44 -1.25
CA MET A 186 16.58 -5.37 -0.37
C MET A 186 17.53 -4.68 0.63
N ILE A 187 18.02 -3.48 0.29
CA ILE A 187 19.03 -2.77 1.10
C ILE A 187 18.39 -2.09 2.31
N SER A 188 17.13 -1.66 2.20
CA SER A 188 16.42 -0.94 3.28
C SER A 188 16.03 -1.82 4.47
N THR A 189 16.07 -3.15 4.33
CA THR A 189 15.51 -4.10 5.30
C THR A 189 16.56 -4.78 6.17
N THR A 190 17.86 -4.50 5.95
CA THR A 190 18.96 -5.28 6.57
C THR A 190 19.46 -4.76 7.93
N ARG A 191 18.77 -3.82 8.60
CA ARG A 191 19.16 -3.34 9.95
C ARG A 191 17.98 -2.93 10.80
#